data_AF-A0A7I9WKF1-F1
#
_entry.id   AF-A0A7I9WKF1-F1
#
_cell.length_a   1.000
_cell.length_b   1.000
_cell.length_c   1.000
_cell.angle_alpha   90.00
_cell.angle_beta   90.00
_cell.angle_gamma   90.00
#
_symmetry.space_group_name_H-M   'P 1'
#
loop_
_entity.id
_entity.type
_entity.pdbx_description
1 polymer ?
#
loop_
_entity_poly.entity_id
_entity_poly.type
_entity_poly.pdbx_seq_one_letter_code
_entity_poly.pdbx_strand_id
1 'polypeptide(L)' 'MLECTSHYRQHHLIKTFHPGWSDSQAPDGTITITTPTGHTYTSIPTSRLYFPNINTTSAPVQRGSPRTTPGEDRTA' A
#
# COMPACT_ATOMS: atom_id res chain seq x y z
N MET A 1 15.76 -26.68 0.59
CA MET A 1 14.86 -25.61 1.05
C MET A 1 15.58 -24.31 0.75
N LEU A 2 15.32 -23.76 -0.43
CA LEU A 2 16.21 -22.81 -1.10
C LEU A 2 16.12 -21.42 -0.47
N GLU A 3 17.29 -20.82 -0.28
CA GLU A 3 17.56 -19.50 0.25
C GLU A 3 16.77 -18.39 -0.48
N CYS A 4 16.09 -17.53 0.28
CA CYS A 4 15.20 -16.48 -0.20
C CYS A 4 15.97 -15.20 -0.60
N THR A 5 16.52 -15.21 -1.82
CA THR A 5 16.26 -14.18 -2.85
C THR A 5 16.37 -12.68 -2.49
N SER A 6 17.58 -12.19 -2.21
CA SER A 6 17.91 -10.74 -2.22
C SER A 6 17.55 -10.03 -3.56
N HIS A 7 17.61 -10.75 -4.69
CA HIS A 7 17.29 -10.24 -6.03
C HIS A 7 15.79 -9.92 -6.23
N TYR A 8 14.89 -10.70 -5.64
CA TYR A 8 13.45 -10.58 -5.90
C TYR A 8 12.89 -9.32 -5.25
N ARG A 9 13.35 -8.97 -4.04
CA ARG A 9 12.89 -7.76 -3.34
C ARG A 9 13.15 -6.50 -4.15
N GLN A 10 14.33 -6.37 -4.76
CA GLN A 10 14.67 -5.19 -5.56
C GLN A 10 13.85 -5.10 -6.85
N HIS A 11 13.62 -6.24 -7.52
CA HIS A 11 12.72 -6.31 -8.68
C HIS A 11 11.28 -5.96 -8.31
N HIS A 12 10.79 -6.42 -7.16
CA HIS A 12 9.46 -6.08 -6.65
C HIS A 12 9.35 -4.59 -6.33
N LEU A 13 10.39 -3.97 -5.77
CA LEU A 13 10.38 -2.53 -5.48
C LEU A 13 10.41 -1.68 -6.75
N ILE A 14 11.27 -1.99 -7.72
CA ILE A 14 11.38 -1.22 -8.97
C ILE A 14 10.07 -1.28 -9.78
N LYS A 15 9.45 -2.47 -9.85
CA LYS A 15 8.18 -2.67 -10.56
C LYS A 15 7.04 -1.85 -9.97
N THR A 16 7.09 -1.54 -8.68
CA THR A 16 5.99 -0.90 -7.95
C THR A 16 6.23 0.56 -7.63
N PHE A 17 7.48 0.98 -7.39
CA PHE A 17 7.83 2.30 -6.86
C PHE A 17 8.74 3.11 -7.81
N HIS A 18 8.70 2.83 -9.11
CA HIS A 18 9.47 3.63 -10.07
C HIS A 18 9.02 5.10 -10.03
N PRO A 19 9.96 6.08 -9.99
CA PRO A 19 9.63 7.49 -9.88
C PRO A 19 8.70 8.00 -11.00
N GLY A 20 7.88 9.00 -10.68
CA GLY A 20 6.96 9.66 -11.62
C GLY A 20 5.57 9.04 -11.71
N TRP A 21 5.36 7.87 -11.11
CA TRP A 21 4.02 7.33 -10.87
C TRP A 21 3.52 7.76 -9.49
N SER A 22 2.24 8.07 -9.38
CA SER A 22 1.57 8.27 -8.08
C SER A 22 0.19 7.64 -8.07
N ASP A 23 -0.20 7.05 -6.95
CA ASP A 23 -1.54 6.52 -6.73
C ASP A 23 -2.25 7.18 -5.53
N SER A 24 -3.57 7.24 -5.62
CA SER A 24 -4.46 7.63 -4.53
C SER A 24 -5.56 6.59 -4.42
N GLN A 25 -5.77 6.06 -3.22
CA GLN A 25 -6.76 5.02 -2.94
C GLN A 25 -7.83 5.57 -2.01
N ALA A 26 -9.08 5.56 -2.46
CA ALA A 26 -10.22 5.98 -1.66
C ALA A 26 -10.75 4.81 -0.79
N PRO A 27 -11.41 5.10 0.35
CA PRO A 27 -11.99 4.07 1.21
C PRO A 27 -13.04 3.18 0.53
N ASP A 28 -13.65 3.63 -0.57
CA ASP A 28 -14.61 2.86 -1.35
C ASP A 28 -13.96 1.87 -2.35
N GLY A 29 -12.62 1.79 -2.34
CA GLY A 29 -11.82 0.95 -3.21
C GLY A 29 -11.50 1.57 -4.56
N THR A 30 -11.94 2.80 -4.84
CA THR A 30 -11.55 3.53 -6.04
C THR A 30 -10.06 3.85 -6.01
N ILE A 31 -9.36 3.54 -7.10
CA ILE A 31 -7.92 3.81 -7.27
C ILE A 31 -7.75 4.80 -8.42
N THR A 32 -7.04 5.89 -8.16
CA THR A 32 -6.60 6.84 -9.17
C THR A 32 -5.10 6.75 -9.32
N ILE A 33 -4.62 6.53 -10.55
CA ILE A 33 -3.20 6.42 -10.89
C ILE A 33 -2.84 7.56 -11.84
N THR A 34 -1.75 8.27 -11.55
CA THR A 34 -1.17 9.28 -12.43
C THR A 34 0.17 8.78 -12.98
N THR A 35 0.33 8.86 -14.31
CA THR A 35 1.56 8.46 -15.01
C THR A 35 2.62 9.57 -14.98
N PRO A 36 3.90 9.24 -15.28
CA PRO A 36 4.95 10.24 -15.42
C PRO A 36 4.68 11.31 -16.50
N THR A 37 3.85 10.98 -17.49
CA THR A 37 3.43 11.90 -18.55
C THR A 37 2.20 12.74 -18.18
N GLY A 38 1.68 12.59 -16.96
CA GLY A 38 0.54 13.35 -16.44
C GLY A 38 -0.84 12.76 -16.79
N HIS A 39 -0.91 11.58 -17.41
CA HIS A 39 -2.20 10.92 -17.65
C HIS A 39 -2.76 10.37 -16.34
N THR A 40 -4.06 10.48 -16.16
CA THR A 40 -4.74 9.96 -14.97
C THR A 40 -5.76 8.90 -15.37
N TYR A 41 -5.73 7.78 -14.67
CA TYR A 41 -6.62 6.66 -14.85
C TYR A 41 -7.32 6.34 -13.54
N THR A 42 -8.62 6.09 -13.60
CA THR A 42 -9.42 5.70 -12.44
C THR A 42 -9.97 4.29 -12.65
N SER A 43 -9.78 3.45 -11.64
CA SER A 43 -10.32 2.09 -11.58
C SER A 43 -11.26 1.96 -10.38
N ILE A 44 -12.39 1.32 -10.60
CA ILE A 44 -13.40 1.02 -9.58
C ILE A 44 -13.45 -0.50 -9.43
N PRO A 45 -13.53 -1.03 -8.20
CA PRO A 45 -13.53 -2.46 -8.00
C PRO A 45 -14.78 -3.12 -8.62
N THR A 46 -14.57 -4.21 -9.35
CA THR A 46 -15.65 -4.98 -9.99
C THR A 46 -16.66 -5.52 -8.96
N SER A 47 -16.26 -5.71 -7.70
CA SER A 47 -17.18 -6.08 -6.61
C SER A 47 -18.37 -5.13 -6.48
N ARG A 48 -18.24 -3.86 -6.90
CA ARG A 48 -19.34 -2.88 -6.92
C ARG A 48 -20.50 -3.30 -7.82
N LEU A 49 -20.25 -4.11 -8.86
CA LEU A 49 -21.31 -4.69 -9.70
C LEU A 49 -22.15 -5.73 -8.95
N TYR A 50 -21.50 -6.52 -8.09
CA TYR A 50 -22.14 -7.60 -7.36
C TYR A 50 -22.71 -7.15 -6.01
N PHE A 51 -22.12 -6.11 -5.40
CA PHE A 51 -22.48 -5.60 -4.08
C PHE A 51 -22.61 -4.06 -4.10
N PRO A 52 -23.65 -3.51 -4.74
CA PRO A 52 -23.77 -2.07 -4.96
C PRO A 52 -23.95 -1.25 -3.67
N ASN A 53 -24.42 -1.88 -2.59
CA ASN A 53 -24.75 -1.24 -1.31
C ASN A 53 -23.86 -1.70 -0.15
N ILE A 54 -22.68 -2.27 -0.44
CA ILE A 54 -21.76 -2.70 0.63
C ILE A 54 -21.22 -1.49 1.39
N ASN A 55 -21.20 -1.57 2.72
CA ASN A 55 -20.54 -0.56 3.55
C ASN A 55 -19.03 -0.80 3.51
N THR A 56 -18.29 0.14 2.92
CA THR A 56 -16.82 0.07 2.81
C THR A 56 -16.09 0.73 3.99
N THR A 57 -16.83 1.26 4.98
CA THR A 57 -16.24 1.88 6.16
C THR A 57 -15.63 0.80 7.05
N SER A 58 -14.30 0.84 7.21
CA SER A 58 -13.60 0.01 8.17
C SER A 58 -13.64 0.63 9.58
N ALA A 59 -13.50 -0.20 10.62
CA ALA A 59 -13.32 0.28 11.97
C ALA A 59 -12.04 1.14 12.07
N PRO A 60 -12.01 2.17 12.94
CA PRO A 60 -10.82 2.99 13.12
C PRO A 60 -9.65 2.13 13.59
N VAL A 61 -8.45 2.41 13.04
CA VAL A 61 -7.22 1.72 13.45
C VAL A 61 -6.95 2.02 14.91
N GLN A 62 -6.97 0.99 15.75
CA GLN A 62 -6.47 1.08 17.11
C GLN A 62 -4.94 1.10 17.07
N ARG A 63 -4.36 2.30 17.14
CA ARG A 63 -2.92 2.41 17.41
C ARG A 63 -2.69 1.99 18.86
N GLY A 64 -2.12 0.80 19.06
CA GLY A 64 -1.61 0.40 20.37
C GLY A 64 -0.65 1.46 20.91
N SER A 65 -0.53 1.54 22.24
CA SER A 65 0.49 2.39 22.86
C SER A 65 1.86 2.06 22.24
N PRO A 66 2.71 3.07 21.93
CA PRO A 66 4.06 2.81 21.48
C PRO A 66 4.72 1.80 22.41
N ARG A 67 5.30 0.74 21.85
CA ARG A 67 6.11 -0.17 22.64
C ARG A 67 7.29 0.63 23.16
N THR A 68 7.31 0.95 24.46
CA THR A 68 8.52 1.39 25.12
C THR A 68 9.49 0.21 25.04
N THR A 69 10.44 0.27 24.12
CA THR A 69 11.63 -0.58 24.17
C THR A 69 12.45 -0.13 25.37
N PRO A 70 12.66 -0.99 26.40
CA PRO A 70 13.60 -0.66 27.46
C PRO A 70 15.02 -0.67 26.88
N GLY A 71 15.67 0.50 26.89
CA GLY A 71 17.13 0.68 26.86
C GLY A 71 17.88 0.04 25.70
N GLU A 72 17.99 0.75 24.58
CA GLU A 72 19.17 0.62 23.71
C GLU A 72 20.31 1.45 24.31
N ASP A 73 20.92 0.91 25.37
CA ASP A 73 22.32 1.19 25.68
C ASP A 73 23.16 0.11 25.00
N ARG A 74 23.51 0.38 23.75
CA ARG A 74 24.69 -0.21 23.12
C ARG A 74 25.56 0.94 22.65
N THR A 75 26.33 1.43 23.61
CA THR A 75 27.55 2.18 23.34
C THR A 75 28.57 1.27 22.61
N ALA A 76 29.28 1.85 21.63
CA ALA A 76 30.40 1.35 20.82
C ALA A 76 30.09 0.81 19.41
#